data_AF-A0A1V4IW26-F1
#
_entry.id   AF-A0A1V4IW26-F1
#
_cell.length_a   1.000
_cell.length_b   1.000
_cell.length_c   1.000
_cell.angle_alpha   90.00
_cell.angle_beta   90.00
_cell.angle_gamma   90.00
#
_symmetry.space_group_name_H-M   'P 1'
#
loop_
_entity.id
_entity.type
_entity.pdbx_description
1 polymer ?
#
loop_
_entity_poly.entity_id
_entity_poly.type
_entity_poly.pdbx_seq_one_letter_code
_entity_poly.pdbx_strand_id
1 'polypeptide(L)' 'MKTVFITGTSSGIGRETAKVFCENGWNVIATMRRPELEKELAKIKM' A
#
# COMPACT_ATOMS: atom_id res chain seq x y z
N MET A 1 15.60 7.07 -3.77
CA MET A 1 14.39 6.29 -3.40
C MET A 1 13.17 7.07 -3.84
N LYS A 2 12.25 6.47 -4.60
CA LYS A 2 11.01 7.12 -5.04
C LYS A 2 9.91 6.88 -4.00
N THR A 3 9.02 7.84 -3.82
CA THR A 3 7.91 7.77 -2.84
C THR A 3 6.58 8.01 -3.52
N VAL A 4 5.56 7.25 -3.15
CA VAL A 4 4.18 7.44 -3.63
C VAL A 4 3.21 7.48 -2.45
N PHE A 5 2.23 8.39 -2.52
CA PHE A 5 1.13 8.49 -1.57
C PHE A 5 -0.16 8.04 -2.24
N ILE A 6 -0.81 7.04 -1.66
CA ILE A 6 -2.02 6.41 -2.23
C ILE A 6 -3.13 6.48 -1.20
N THR A 7 -4.26 7.07 -1.59
CA THR A 7 -5.50 7.10 -0.82
C THR A 7 -6.45 6.00 -1.29
N GLY A 8 -7.31 5.51 -0.39
CA GLY A 8 -8.29 4.48 -0.76
C GLY A 8 -7.69 3.08 -0.96
N THR A 9 -6.78 2.66 -0.08
CA THR A 9 -6.05 1.39 -0.20
C THR A 9 -6.70 0.21 0.53
N SER A 10 -7.93 0.37 1.02
CA SER A 10 -8.64 -0.69 1.78
C SER A 10 -9.09 -1.88 0.93
N SER A 11 -9.15 -1.75 -0.40
CA SER A 11 -9.63 -2.81 -1.29
C SER A 11 -9.38 -2.44 -2.76
N GLY A 12 -9.58 -3.41 -3.67
CA GLY A 12 -9.61 -3.18 -5.11
C GLY A 12 -8.34 -2.56 -5.67
N ILE A 13 -8.49 -1.66 -6.65
CA ILE A 13 -7.37 -1.07 -7.41
C ILE A 13 -6.38 -0.35 -6.49
N GLY A 14 -6.85 0.39 -5.48
CA GLY A 14 -5.96 1.10 -4.56
C GLY A 14 -5.03 0.16 -3.79
N ARG A 15 -5.54 -1.00 -3.35
CA ARG A 15 -4.73 -2.02 -2.66
C ARG A 15 -3.70 -2.64 -3.60
N GLU A 16 -4.10 -3.08 -4.79
CA GLU A 16 -3.18 -3.69 -5.77
C GLU A 16 -2.12 -2.69 -6.24
N THR A 17 -2.50 -1.42 -6.40
CA THR A 17 -1.55 -0.35 -6.74
C THR A 17 -0.48 -0.21 -5.66
N ALA A 18 -0.87 -0.14 -4.37
CA ALA A 18 0.08 -0.04 -3.26
C ALA A 18 1.03 -1.24 -3.22
N LYS A 19 0.51 -2.45 -3.49
CA LYS A 19 1.32 -3.68 -3.56
C LYS A 19 2.35 -3.62 -4.68
N VAL A 20 1.94 -3.31 -5.91
CA VAL A 20 2.84 -3.22 -7.07
C VAL A 20 3.95 -2.19 -6.83
N PHE A 21 3.63 -1.01 -6.30
CA PHE A 21 4.66 0.00 -6.02
C PHE A 21 5.65 -0.48 -4.94
N CYS A 22 5.17 -1.17 -3.91
CA CYS A 22 6.01 -1.70 -2.85
C CYS A 22 6.96 -2.80 -3.38
N GLU A 23 6.45 -3.74 -4.18
CA GLU A 23 7.24 -4.79 -4.85
C GLU A 23 8.28 -4.23 -5.82
N ASN A 24 8.05 -3.04 -6.38
CA ASN A 24 8.99 -2.33 -7.23
C ASN A 24 9.99 -1.45 -6.45
N GLY A 25 10.08 -1.59 -5.13
CA GLY A 25 11.08 -0.91 -4.30
C GLY A 25 10.78 0.56 -4.01
N TRP A 26 9.53 1.01 -4.17
CA TRP A 26 9.13 2.36 -3.78
C TRP A 26 8.78 2.43 -2.30
N ASN A 27 9.01 3.59 -1.68
CA ASN A 27 8.43 3.90 -0.39
C ASN A 27 6.94 4.26 -0.58
N VAL A 28 6.05 3.44 -0.04
CA VAL A 28 4.60 3.57 -0.24
C VAL A 28 3.93 4.07 1.04
N ILE A 29 3.27 5.21 0.96
CA ILE A 29 2.38 5.71 2.03
C ILE A 29 0.95 5.38 1.60
N ALA A 30 0.37 4.34 2.19
CA ALA A 30 -0.97 3.87 1.89
C ALA A 30 -1.96 4.30 2.99
N THR A 31 -3.12 4.87 2.61
CA THR A 31 -4.15 5.27 3.59
C THR A 31 -5.51 4.67 3.31
N MET A 32 -6.24 4.44 4.40
CA MET A 32 -7.61 3.94 4.43
C MET A 32 -8.30 4.34 5.74
N ARG A 33 -9.63 4.18 5.80
CA ARG A 33 -10.42 4.59 6.98
C ARG A 33 -10.15 3.74 8.23
N ARG A 34 -9.85 2.46 8.05
CA ARG A 34 -9.65 1.46 9.12
C ARG A 34 -8.37 0.64 8.87
N PRO A 35 -7.18 1.25 9.00
CA PRO A 35 -5.90 0.59 8.70
C PRO A 35 -5.62 -0.63 9.58
N GLU A 36 -6.19 -0.69 10.78
CA GLU A 36 -6.09 -1.82 11.71
C GLU A 36 -6.68 -3.13 11.18
N LEU A 37 -7.55 -3.06 10.17
CA LEU A 37 -8.14 -4.23 9.52
C LEU A 37 -7.28 -4.77 8.37
N GLU A 38 -6.26 -4.02 7.93
CA GLU A 38 -5.40 -4.42 6.84
C GLU A 38 -4.37 -5.46 7.30
N LYS A 39 -4.27 -6.58 6.56
CA LYS A 39 -3.45 -7.73 6.95
C LYS A 39 -2.33 -8.04 5.97
N GLU A 40 -2.42 -7.57 4.74
CA GLU A 40 -1.54 -8.00 3.65
C GLU A 40 -0.50 -6.94 3.35
N LEU A 41 -0.91 -5.67 3.16
CA LEU A 41 0.01 -4.60 2.81
C LEU A 41 1.14 -4.41 3.85
N ALA A 42 0.83 -4.57 5.13
CA ALA A 42 1.80 -4.46 6.22
C ALA A 42 2.83 -5.60 6.27
N LYS A 43 2.59 -6.71 5.56
CA LYS A 43 3.48 -7.88 5.53
C LYS A 43 4.39 -7.91 4.31
N ILE A 44 4.22 -6.97 3.37
CA ILE A 44 5.08 -6.88 2.20
C ILE A 44 6.46 -6.48 2.70
N LYS A 45 7.41 -7.41 2.61
CA LYS A 45 8.81 -7.15 2.90
C LYS A 45 9.47 -6.66 1.62
N MET A 46 10.28 -5.61 1.75
CA MET A 46 11.27 -5.21 0.75
C MET A 46 12.42 -6.21 0.72
#